data_AF-A0A2I0K5A9-F1
#
_entry.id   AF-A0A2I0K5A9-F1
#
_cell.length_a   1.000
_cell.length_b   1.000
_cell.length_c   1.000
_cell.angle_alpha   90.00
_cell.angle_beta   90.00
_cell.angle_gamma   90.00
#
_symmetry.space_group_name_H-M   'P 1'
#
loop_
_entity.id
_entity.type
_entity.pdbx_description
1 polymer ?
#
loop_
_entity_poly.entity_id
_entity_poly.type
_entity_poly.pdbx_seq_one_letter_code
_entity_poly.pdbx_strand_id
1 'polypeptide(L)'
;MSPAAMMGSEEGEEINCGEIDDISMSYQKGVKHLQERGITKLPNKYILPFSERPNLREIAVGPAIRFTTESNALKLPVIDFSHFCGPNRSQALASLAKACEHYGFFQICTKDE
;
A
#
# COMPACT_ATOMS: atom_id res chain seq x y z
N MET A 1 -37.16 36.07 38.16
CA MET A 1 -36.75 36.45 36.79
C MET A 1 -35.60 35.54 36.39
N SER A 2 -35.84 34.57 35.50
CA SER A 2 -34.79 33.72 34.90
C SER A 2 -34.09 34.44 33.75
N PRO A 3 -32.85 34.05 33.45
CA PRO A 3 -32.44 33.90 32.06
C PRO A 3 -31.93 32.48 31.79
N ALA A 4 -32.62 31.77 30.89
CA ALA A 4 -32.14 30.58 30.21
C ALA A 4 -31.36 31.02 28.96
N ALA A 5 -30.14 30.50 28.77
CA ALA A 5 -29.35 30.75 27.58
C ALA A 5 -28.81 29.43 27.02
N MET A 6 -29.39 29.03 25.88
CA MET A 6 -28.71 28.53 24.69
C MET A 6 -27.92 27.20 24.83
N MET A 7 -28.66 26.11 24.68
CA MET A 7 -28.11 24.78 24.38
C MET A 7 -27.75 24.76 22.89
N GLY A 8 -26.45 24.60 22.59
CA GLY A 8 -25.96 24.41 21.22
C GLY A 8 -26.45 23.08 20.68
N SER A 9 -27.02 23.10 19.48
CA SER A 9 -27.45 21.93 18.74
C SER A 9 -26.23 21.16 18.27
N GLU A 10 -25.85 20.13 19.02
CA GLU A 10 -24.97 19.07 18.51
C GLU A 10 -25.84 18.18 17.63
N GLU A 11 -25.83 18.44 16.32
CA GLU A 11 -26.41 17.54 15.33
C GLU A 11 -25.52 16.30 15.24
N GLY A 12 -25.74 15.36 16.14
CA GLY A 12 -25.27 13.99 15.99
C GLY A 12 -25.95 13.39 14.77
N GLU A 13 -25.19 13.15 13.71
CA GLU A 13 -25.61 12.33 12.57
C GLU A 13 -25.99 10.95 13.12
N GLU A 14 -27.30 10.68 13.28
CA GLU A 14 -27.80 9.34 13.61
C GLU A 14 -27.39 8.40 12.49
N ILE A 15 -26.32 7.65 12.72
CA ILE A 15 -25.92 6.55 11.85
C ILE A 15 -27.01 5.47 11.90
N ASN A 16 -27.77 5.36 10.81
CA ASN A 16 -28.83 4.37 10.66
C ASN A 16 -28.24 2.95 10.74
N CYS A 17 -28.58 2.21 11.79
CA CYS A 17 -28.14 0.83 12.01
C CYS A 17 -28.42 -0.11 10.83
N GLY A 18 -29.39 0.21 9.96
CA GLY A 18 -29.72 -0.57 8.77
C GLY A 18 -28.70 -0.47 7.62
N GLU A 19 -27.91 0.60 7.53
CA GLU A 19 -26.87 0.75 6.48
C GLU A 19 -25.57 0.00 6.84
N ILE A 20 -25.28 -0.14 8.14
CA ILE A 20 -24.07 -0.80 8.63
C ILE A 20 -24.11 -2.31 8.31
N ASP A 21 -25.28 -2.94 8.42
CA ASP A 21 -25.47 -4.36 8.15
C ASP A 21 -25.34 -4.70 6.66
N ASP A 22 -25.87 -3.86 5.76
CA ASP A 22 -25.76 -4.05 4.30
C ASP A 22 -24.33 -3.86 3.80
N ILE A 23 -23.63 -2.85 4.34
CA ILE A 23 -22.21 -2.64 4.03
C ILE A 23 -21.35 -3.79 4.58
N SER A 24 -21.64 -4.29 5.79
CA SER A 24 -20.94 -5.43 6.40
C SER A 24 -21.07 -6.71 5.55
N MET A 25 -22.27 -7.00 5.05
CA MET A 25 -22.50 -8.13 4.12
C MET A 25 -21.77 -7.95 2.78
N SER A 26 -21.65 -6.71 2.29
CA SER A 26 -20.99 -6.43 1.01
C SER A 26 -19.48 -6.76 1.03
N TYR A 27 -18.82 -6.66 2.18
CA TYR A 27 -17.39 -6.95 2.31
C TYR A 27 -17.06 -8.44 2.25
N GLN A 28 -18.02 -9.31 2.51
CA GLN A 28 -17.82 -10.76 2.52
C GLN A 28 -17.58 -11.32 1.11
N LYS A 29 -17.92 -10.56 0.07
CA LYS A 29 -17.76 -10.93 -1.34
C LYS A 29 -16.42 -10.48 -1.94
N GLY A 30 -15.58 -9.79 -1.16
CA GLY A 30 -14.24 -9.34 -1.56
C GLY A 30 -14.23 -8.03 -2.38
N VAL A 31 -13.02 -7.50 -2.59
CA VAL A 31 -12.81 -6.19 -3.23
C VAL A 31 -13.15 -6.18 -4.73
N LYS A 32 -13.03 -7.32 -5.42
CA LYS A 32 -13.42 -7.45 -6.83
C LYS A 32 -14.92 -7.18 -7.00
N HIS A 33 -15.76 -7.83 -6.19
CA HIS A 33 -17.21 -7.61 -6.19
C HIS A 33 -17.57 -6.15 -5.87
N LEU A 34 -16.84 -5.52 -4.95
CA LEU A 34 -17.02 -4.11 -4.62
C LEU A 34 -16.72 -3.19 -5.83
N GLN A 35 -15.66 -3.49 -6.57
CA GLN A 35 -15.30 -2.76 -7.80
C GLN A 35 -16.34 -2.96 -8.91
N GLU A 36 -16.78 -4.20 -9.14
CA GLU A 36 -17.80 -4.54 -10.14
C GLU A 36 -19.16 -3.89 -9.86
N ARG A 37 -19.48 -3.63 -8.58
CA ARG A 37 -20.66 -2.87 -8.16
C ARG A 37 -20.59 -1.37 -8.47
N GLY A 38 -19.45 -0.84 -8.86
CA GLY A 38 -19.31 0.57 -9.25
C GLY A 38 -19.37 1.54 -8.07
N ILE A 39 -18.71 1.23 -6.95
CA ILE A 39 -18.65 2.15 -5.80
C ILE A 39 -18.05 3.51 -6.20
N THR A 40 -18.66 4.59 -5.70
CA THR A 40 -18.19 5.97 -5.94
C THR A 40 -17.35 6.52 -4.79
N LYS A 41 -17.38 5.85 -3.63
CA LYS A 41 -16.62 6.20 -2.42
C LYS A 41 -15.99 4.94 -1.83
N LEU A 42 -14.76 5.08 -1.33
CA LEU A 42 -14.06 3.98 -0.67
C LEU A 42 -14.67 3.73 0.72
N PRO A 43 -15.09 2.51 1.04
CA PRO A 43 -15.63 2.23 2.37
C PRO A 43 -14.58 2.41 3.47
N ASN A 44 -15.01 2.92 4.63
CA ASN A 44 -14.13 3.29 5.76
C ASN A 44 -13.21 2.15 6.21
N LYS A 45 -13.64 0.89 6.10
CA LYS A 45 -12.83 -0.29 6.43
C LYS A 45 -11.50 -0.36 5.67
N TYR A 46 -11.43 0.19 4.45
CA TYR A 46 -10.24 0.17 3.62
C TYR A 46 -9.42 1.47 3.71
N ILE A 47 -9.89 2.45 4.49
CA ILE A 47 -9.19 3.70 4.69
C ILE A 47 -8.22 3.52 5.86
N LEU A 48 -6.92 3.56 5.57
CA LEU A 48 -5.88 3.50 6.59
C LEU A 48 -5.98 4.67 7.59
N PRO A 49 -5.49 4.50 8.83
CA PRO A 49 -5.29 5.61 9.76
C PRO A 49 -4.42 6.71 9.16
N PHE A 50 -4.61 7.97 9.59
CA PHE A 50 -3.93 9.12 8.99
C PHE A 50 -2.40 8.97 8.95
N SER A 51 -1.80 8.40 10.00
CA SER A 51 -0.35 8.15 10.10
C SER A 51 0.21 7.14 9.09
N GLU A 52 -0.63 6.24 8.58
CA GLU A 52 -0.24 5.18 7.66
C GLU A 52 -0.64 5.50 6.21
N ARG A 53 -1.42 6.57 6.00
CA ARG A 53 -1.78 6.98 4.66
C ARG A 53 -0.53 7.45 3.94
N PRO A 54 -0.27 6.94 2.73
CA PRO A 54 0.86 7.41 1.97
C PRO A 54 0.64 8.89 1.63
N ASN A 55 1.70 9.68 1.74
CA ASN A 55 1.62 11.10 1.39
C ASN A 55 1.26 11.18 -0.10
N LEU A 56 0.26 12.00 -0.45
CA LEU A 56 -0.26 12.04 -1.83
C LEU A 56 0.64 12.88 -2.74
N ARG A 57 1.44 13.80 -2.18
CA ARG A 57 2.35 14.68 -2.94
C ARG A 57 3.58 13.95 -3.47
N GLU A 58 4.28 13.23 -2.60
CA GLU A 58 4.09 11.79 -2.54
C GLU A 58 3.92 10.98 -3.84
N ILE A 59 2.80 10.27 -3.88
CA ILE A 59 2.37 9.36 -4.96
C ILE A 59 2.02 10.05 -6.29
N ALA A 60 1.69 11.35 -6.32
CA ALA A 60 1.29 12.06 -7.55
C ALA A 60 2.37 12.10 -8.64
N VAL A 61 3.62 11.80 -8.28
CA VAL A 61 4.72 11.59 -9.24
C VAL A 61 4.67 10.17 -9.85
N GLY A 62 3.74 9.31 -9.42
CA GLY A 62 3.60 7.91 -9.82
C GLY A 62 4.51 6.99 -9.00
N PRO A 63 4.10 5.72 -8.77
CA PRO A 63 4.97 4.71 -8.16
C PRO A 63 6.21 4.44 -9.01
N ALA A 64 6.19 4.78 -10.30
CA ALA A 64 7.40 4.78 -11.12
C ALA A 64 8.40 5.85 -10.65
N ILE A 65 8.01 7.10 -10.41
CA ILE A 65 8.98 8.21 -10.28
C ILE A 65 9.65 8.31 -8.90
N ARG A 66 9.11 7.70 -7.84
CA ARG A 66 9.93 7.53 -6.61
C ARG A 66 10.98 6.44 -6.72
N PHE A 67 10.83 5.53 -7.69
CA PHE A 67 11.86 4.59 -8.10
C PHE A 67 12.57 4.98 -9.41
N THR A 68 12.25 6.14 -10.02
CA THR A 68 12.82 6.55 -11.30
C THR A 68 13.21 8.03 -11.43
N THR A 69 13.09 8.88 -10.40
CA THR A 69 14.01 10.04 -10.32
C THR A 69 15.38 9.49 -9.96
N GLU A 70 16.32 9.55 -10.91
CA GLU A 70 17.71 9.08 -10.82
C GLU A 70 18.44 9.41 -9.50
N SER A 71 17.96 10.38 -8.71
CA SER A 71 18.59 10.80 -7.46
C SER A 71 18.10 10.14 -6.16
N ASN A 72 16.90 9.55 -6.07
CA ASN A 72 16.33 9.07 -4.79
C ASN A 72 15.61 7.70 -4.86
N ALA A 73 15.69 7.01 -5.99
CA ALA A 73 15.16 5.67 -6.14
C ALA A 73 15.99 4.66 -5.35
N LEU A 74 15.35 3.91 -4.43
CA LEU A 74 15.93 2.68 -3.89
C LEU A 74 16.08 1.67 -5.05
N LYS A 75 17.25 1.66 -5.70
CA LYS A 75 17.62 0.69 -6.74
C LYS A 75 17.90 -0.65 -6.04
N LEU A 76 16.91 -1.52 -6.01
CA LEU A 76 17.04 -2.87 -5.45
C LEU A 76 18.06 -3.70 -6.25
N PRO A 77 18.88 -4.53 -5.60
CA PRO A 77 19.80 -5.43 -6.29
C PRO A 77 19.06 -6.40 -7.21
N VAL A 78 19.60 -6.66 -8.39
CA VAL A 78 19.16 -7.73 -9.29
C VAL A 78 20.22 -8.84 -9.26
N ILE A 79 19.82 -10.05 -8.89
CA ILE A 79 20.69 -11.21 -8.75
C ILE A 79 20.44 -12.16 -9.92
N ASP A 80 21.46 -12.39 -10.74
CA ASP A 80 21.41 -13.36 -11.83
C ASP A 80 21.68 -14.77 -11.29
N PHE A 81 20.66 -15.63 -11.38
CA PHE A 81 20.71 -16.98 -10.83
C PHE A 81 21.51 -17.96 -11.70
N SER A 82 21.75 -17.64 -12.98
CA SER A 82 22.56 -18.49 -13.88
C SER A 82 24.00 -18.66 -13.38
N HIS A 83 24.55 -17.64 -12.72
CA HIS A 83 25.92 -17.63 -12.22
C HIS A 83 26.16 -18.52 -11.00
N PHE A 84 25.12 -19.07 -10.37
CA PHE A 84 25.28 -19.94 -9.19
C PHE A 84 25.76 -21.35 -9.54
N CYS A 85 25.61 -21.78 -10.80
CA CYS A 85 25.98 -23.10 -11.29
C CYS A 85 27.24 -23.08 -12.19
N GLY A 86 28.06 -22.04 -12.11
CA GLY A 86 29.24 -21.87 -12.97
C GLY A 86 30.48 -21.32 -12.24
N PRO A 87 31.53 -20.93 -12.98
CA PRO A 87 32.78 -20.41 -12.40
C PRO A 87 32.57 -19.13 -11.57
N ASN A 88 31.49 -18.39 -11.85
CA ASN A 88 31.13 -17.14 -11.17
C ASN A 88 30.37 -17.35 -9.84
N ARG A 89 30.20 -18.60 -9.38
CA ARG A 89 29.41 -18.93 -8.18
C ARG A 89 29.81 -18.15 -6.94
N SER A 90 31.11 -18.00 -6.68
CA SER A 90 31.59 -17.27 -5.50
C SER A 90 31.18 -15.80 -5.52
N GLN A 91 31.29 -15.15 -6.68
CA GLN A 91 30.87 -13.76 -6.88
C GLN A 91 29.35 -13.58 -6.77
N ALA A 92 28.58 -14.53 -7.34
CA ALA A 92 27.13 -14.53 -7.24
C ALA A 92 26.65 -14.66 -5.78
N LEU A 93 27.27 -15.57 -5.01
CA LEU A 93 27.00 -15.74 -3.58
C LEU A 93 27.37 -14.49 -2.76
N ALA A 94 28.51 -13.86 -3.05
CA ALA A 94 28.91 -12.63 -2.37
C ALA A 94 27.93 -11.48 -2.67
N SER A 95 27.43 -11.38 -3.90
CA SER A 95 26.44 -10.37 -4.30
C SER A 95 25.10 -10.61 -3.61
N LEU A 96 24.67 -11.87 -3.52
CA LEU A 96 23.48 -12.27 -2.78
C LEU A 96 23.59 -11.94 -1.29
N ALA A 97 24.72 -12.28 -0.65
CA ALA A 97 24.94 -11.99 0.76
C ALA A 97 24.83 -10.48 1.05
N LYS A 98 25.44 -9.63 0.22
CA LYS A 98 25.33 -8.17 0.33
C LYS A 98 23.89 -7.66 0.14
N ALA A 99 23.15 -8.26 -0.79
CA ALA A 99 21.74 -7.90 -1.00
C ALA A 99 20.89 -8.22 0.24
N CYS A 100 21.10 -9.41 0.83
CA CYS A 100 20.44 -9.80 2.07
C CYS A 100 20.79 -8.87 3.24
N GLU A 101 22.08 -8.53 3.42
CA GLU A 101 22.56 -7.72 4.53
C GLU A 101 22.08 -6.26 4.46
N HIS A 102 22.18 -5.64 3.30
CA HIS A 102 21.93 -4.20 3.17
C HIS A 102 20.49 -3.84 2.80
N TYR A 103 19.80 -4.72 2.08
CA TYR A 103 18.46 -4.43 1.56
C TYR A 103 17.37 -5.33 2.15
N GLY A 104 17.69 -6.59 2.46
CA GLY A 104 16.71 -7.60 2.84
C GLY A 104 15.72 -7.96 1.72
N PHE A 105 15.89 -7.36 0.53
CA PHE A 105 15.03 -7.53 -0.64
C PHE A 105 15.85 -7.35 -1.92
N PHE A 106 15.58 -8.16 -2.93
CA PHE A 106 16.27 -8.14 -4.21
C PHE A 106 15.40 -8.81 -5.27
N GLN A 107 15.70 -8.53 -6.53
CA GLN A 107 15.06 -9.18 -7.68
C GLN A 107 15.93 -10.34 -8.16
N ILE A 108 15.29 -11.36 -8.71
CA ILE A 108 15.97 -12.52 -9.29
C ILE A 108 15.70 -12.50 -10.79
N CYS A 109 16.75 -12.68 -11.59
CA CYS A 109 16.61 -12.99 -13.00
C CYS A 109 17.28 -14.32 -13.33
N THR A 110 16.66 -15.09 -14.20
CA THR A 110 17.23 -16.28 -14.84
C THR A 110 17.28 -15.95 -16.32
N LYS A 111 18.47 -15.62 -16.82
CA LYS A 111 18.68 -15.59 -18.26
C LYS A 111 19.02 -17.00 -18.70
N ASP A 112 18.10 -17.63 -19.41
CA ASP A 112 18.40 -18.79 -20.24
C ASP A 112 19.08 -18.23 -21.50
N GLU A 113 20.34 -18.60 -21.74
CA GLU A 113 21.08 -18.29 -22.98
C GLU A 113 20.72 -19.29 -24.08
#